data_AF-A0A7V6I1Y7-F1
#
_entry.id   AF-A0A7V6I1Y7-F1
#
_cell.length_a   1.000
_cell.length_b   1.000
_cell.length_c   1.000
_cell.angle_alpha   90.00
_cell.angle_beta   90.00
_cell.angle_gamma   90.00
#
_symmetry.space_group_name_H-M   'P 1'
#
loop_
_entity.id
_entity.type
_entity.pdbx_description
1 polymer ?
#
loop_
_entity_poly.entity_id
_entity_poly.type
_entity_poly.pdbx_seq_one_letter_code
_entity_poly.pdbx_strand_id
1 'polypeptide(L)'
;MKFMGCSVAFEEQCCVDVTANRNRLMKGANWFKNGFTVSLLKTGKRLLLAVMFMALSGAMSAQTIYYWIGGTSGNYNDGNNWSTTVGGSAVGSNPGTNNSIVFVVDGADISSAPGLQTGNVTIRLPNNNMKNGGWRIVNNANVTLNHSSTNNARGLTLDDQTGIELLVETGCVLDVSYMWRIILSNNSSSEINGELIINGNTYTWNNNSVMVTVNGTITNTGALISSSTSTLRFNPSSVYNHDRYGGAIPTAVWDATSTVNVNKISNATLAGFNQTFGNLNLNGADITWNRIVSLSGHTVVQGNFYIRGSSPRTLTLLTGDFNFTVNGTTTIDNYGVINDDNINRLNRFDGLVTIAPNGSFNVSPGVSEFRGGNNKQRYIY
;
A
#
# COMPACT_ATOMS: atom_id res chain seq x y z
N MET A 1 -0.13 -126.76 41.19
CA MET A 1 -0.17 -125.81 42.33
C MET A 1 0.59 -124.55 41.95
N LYS A 2 -0.10 -123.44 41.68
CA LYS A 2 0.03 -122.13 42.36
C LYS A 2 -0.84 -121.11 41.62
N PHE A 3 -1.91 -120.70 42.29
CA PHE A 3 -2.69 -119.50 41.98
C PHE A 3 -1.96 -118.26 42.54
N MET A 4 -1.98 -117.16 41.80
CA MET A 4 -1.83 -115.75 42.23
C MET A 4 -2.20 -114.94 40.96
N GLY A 5 -3.22 -114.10 40.85
CA GLY A 5 -3.88 -113.26 41.86
C GLY A 5 -3.28 -111.85 41.79
N CYS A 6 -3.75 -110.98 40.89
CA CYS A 6 -3.48 -109.54 40.98
C CYS A 6 -4.68 -108.72 40.50
N SER A 7 -4.99 -107.72 41.32
CA SER A 7 -6.21 -106.93 41.43
C SER A 7 -6.17 -105.69 40.54
N VAL A 8 -7.37 -105.24 40.18
CA VAL A 8 -7.73 -104.04 39.43
C VAL A 8 -7.37 -102.77 40.21
N ALA A 9 -6.94 -101.71 39.52
CA ALA A 9 -7.11 -100.32 39.95
C ALA A 9 -7.39 -99.45 38.71
N PHE A 10 -8.64 -99.02 38.59
CA PHE A 10 -9.12 -97.94 37.73
C PHE A 10 -9.10 -96.68 38.60
N GLU A 11 -8.34 -95.64 38.25
CA GLU A 11 -8.47 -94.36 38.96
C GLU A 11 -8.18 -93.16 38.03
N GLU A 12 -9.28 -92.44 37.77
CA GLU A 12 -9.42 -90.99 37.58
C GLU A 12 -8.27 -90.17 36.98
N GLN A 13 -8.33 -89.90 35.67
CA GLN A 13 -7.52 -88.84 35.08
C GLN A 13 -8.17 -88.15 33.88
N CYS A 14 -9.44 -87.74 33.99
CA CYS A 14 -10.17 -87.08 32.89
C CYS A 14 -10.95 -85.81 33.26
N CYS A 15 -10.77 -85.23 34.45
CA CYS A 15 -11.55 -84.06 34.92
C CYS A 15 -10.72 -82.80 35.21
N VAL A 16 -9.50 -82.68 34.69
CA VAL A 16 -8.65 -81.47 34.87
C VAL A 16 -8.31 -80.85 33.52
N ASP A 17 -9.29 -80.48 32.67
CA ASP A 17 -8.96 -79.56 31.57
C ASP A 17 -10.12 -78.76 30.92
N VAL A 18 -11.30 -78.70 31.54
CA VAL A 18 -12.41 -77.93 30.96
C VAL A 18 -12.40 -76.48 31.45
N THR A 19 -12.03 -76.24 32.72
CA THR A 19 -12.04 -74.90 33.33
C THR A 19 -10.87 -74.02 32.85
N ALA A 20 -9.69 -74.61 32.63
CA ALA A 20 -8.51 -73.89 32.14
C ALA A 20 -8.70 -73.42 30.68
N ASN A 21 -9.27 -74.28 29.82
CA ASN A 21 -9.58 -73.92 28.44
C ASN A 21 -10.67 -72.84 28.31
N ARG A 22 -11.69 -72.87 29.18
CA ARG A 22 -12.74 -71.83 29.20
C ARG A 22 -12.19 -70.45 29.57
N ASN A 23 -11.24 -70.37 30.51
CA ASN A 23 -10.60 -69.10 30.90
C ASN A 23 -9.64 -68.57 29.81
N ARG A 24 -9.01 -69.44 29.02
CA ARG A 24 -8.19 -69.03 27.86
C ARG A 24 -9.04 -68.48 26.71
N LEU A 25 -10.18 -69.12 26.43
CA LEU A 25 -11.15 -68.65 25.42
C LEU A 25 -11.74 -67.27 25.78
N MET A 26 -12.11 -67.05 27.05
CA MET A 26 -12.68 -65.76 27.48
C MET A 26 -11.64 -64.62 27.49
N LYS A 27 -10.36 -64.89 27.79
CA LYS A 27 -9.28 -63.88 27.66
C LYS A 27 -9.02 -63.49 26.21
N GLY A 28 -9.05 -64.45 25.28
CA GLY A 28 -8.92 -64.20 23.85
C GLY A 28 -10.04 -63.32 23.29
N ALA A 29 -11.29 -63.54 23.72
CA ALA A 29 -12.45 -62.75 23.29
C ALA A 29 -12.37 -61.28 23.75
N ASN A 30 -11.90 -61.03 24.98
CA ASN A 30 -11.70 -59.66 25.49
C ASN A 30 -10.52 -58.95 24.82
N TRP A 31 -9.46 -59.67 24.46
CA TRP A 31 -8.34 -59.11 23.70
C TRP A 31 -8.77 -58.72 22.28
N PHE A 32 -9.56 -59.56 21.60
CA PHE A 32 -10.12 -59.22 20.28
C PHE A 32 -11.06 -58.02 20.35
N LYS A 33 -11.96 -57.96 21.34
CA LYS A 33 -12.84 -56.80 21.52
C LYS A 33 -12.02 -55.53 21.76
N ASN A 34 -11.16 -55.51 22.78
CA ASN A 34 -10.44 -54.29 23.16
C ASN A 34 -9.40 -53.85 22.11
N GLY A 35 -8.72 -54.79 21.45
CA GLY A 35 -7.77 -54.48 20.37
C GLY A 35 -8.46 -53.88 19.13
N PHE A 36 -9.63 -54.42 18.77
CA PHE A 36 -10.40 -53.93 17.62
C PHE A 36 -10.96 -52.53 17.85
N THR A 37 -11.52 -52.25 19.04
CA THR A 37 -12.04 -50.90 19.36
C THR A 37 -10.93 -49.84 19.40
N VAL A 38 -9.76 -50.15 19.99
CA VAL A 38 -8.65 -49.20 20.09
C VAL A 38 -8.03 -48.91 18.71
N SER A 39 -7.96 -49.92 17.84
CA SER A 39 -7.48 -49.75 16.46
C SER A 39 -8.45 -48.91 15.61
N LEU A 40 -9.76 -49.17 15.68
CA LEU A 40 -10.77 -48.37 14.99
C LEU A 40 -10.78 -46.91 15.48
N LEU A 41 -10.65 -46.68 16.79
CA LEU A 41 -10.61 -45.33 17.36
C LEU A 41 -9.38 -44.54 16.93
N LYS A 42 -8.20 -45.17 16.84
CA LYS A 42 -6.98 -44.50 16.35
C LYS A 42 -7.05 -44.21 14.85
N THR A 43 -7.57 -45.15 14.07
CA THR A 43 -7.66 -45.01 12.61
C THR A 43 -8.75 -44.02 12.22
N GLY A 44 -9.91 -44.04 12.90
CA GLY A 44 -11.00 -43.09 12.73
C GLY A 44 -10.62 -41.65 13.09
N LYS A 45 -9.84 -41.43 14.16
CA LYS A 45 -9.32 -40.10 14.50
C LYS A 45 -8.39 -39.52 13.43
N ARG A 46 -7.53 -40.37 12.84
CA ARG A 46 -6.62 -39.95 11.75
C ARG A 46 -7.40 -39.63 10.47
N LEU A 47 -8.43 -40.42 10.16
CA LEU A 47 -9.30 -40.19 9.02
C LEU A 47 -10.11 -38.88 9.18
N LEU A 48 -10.68 -38.64 10.37
CA LEU A 48 -11.42 -37.41 10.66
C LEU A 48 -10.51 -36.17 10.53
N LEU A 49 -9.28 -36.25 11.03
CA LEU A 49 -8.30 -35.17 10.92
C LEU A 49 -7.90 -34.91 9.46
N ALA A 50 -7.71 -35.96 8.65
CA ALA A 50 -7.40 -35.83 7.23
C ALA A 50 -8.56 -35.20 6.44
N VAL A 51 -9.81 -35.59 6.75
CA VAL A 51 -11.01 -34.99 6.16
C VAL A 51 -11.16 -33.53 6.57
N MET A 52 -10.87 -33.17 7.83
CA MET A 52 -10.83 -31.78 8.29
C MET A 52 -9.74 -30.98 7.57
N PHE A 53 -8.55 -31.53 7.38
CA PHE A 53 -7.48 -30.86 6.62
C PHE A 53 -7.84 -30.67 5.14
N MET A 54 -8.46 -31.66 4.49
CA MET A 54 -8.95 -31.51 3.11
C MET A 54 -10.07 -30.48 3.01
N ALA A 55 -11.02 -30.47 3.95
CA ALA A 55 -12.09 -29.49 4.01
C ALA A 55 -11.57 -28.06 4.27
N LEU A 56 -10.57 -27.90 5.15
CA LEU A 56 -9.91 -26.61 5.39
C LEU A 56 -9.08 -26.15 4.18
N SER A 57 -8.44 -27.07 3.45
CA SER A 57 -7.68 -26.72 2.25
C SER A 57 -8.55 -26.18 1.11
N GLY A 58 -9.82 -26.62 1.04
CA GLY A 58 -10.80 -26.08 0.09
C GLY A 58 -11.41 -24.73 0.48
N ALA A 59 -11.20 -24.27 1.72
CA ALA A 59 -11.70 -22.99 2.21
C ALA A 59 -10.70 -21.83 2.02
N MET A 60 -9.50 -22.11 1.51
CA MET A 60 -8.59 -21.06 1.08
C MET A 60 -9.04 -20.55 -0.29
N SER A 61 -9.79 -19.45 -0.32
CA SER A 61 -10.12 -18.75 -1.55
C SER A 61 -8.83 -18.34 -2.26
N ALA A 62 -8.39 -19.14 -3.22
CA ALA A 62 -7.22 -18.81 -4.03
C ALA A 62 -7.53 -17.56 -4.87
N GLN A 63 -6.63 -16.58 -4.81
CA GLN A 63 -6.71 -15.42 -5.69
C GLN A 63 -6.57 -15.90 -7.14
N THR A 64 -7.44 -15.41 -8.03
CA THR A 64 -7.29 -15.59 -9.47
C THR A 64 -6.49 -14.42 -10.02
N ILE A 65 -5.37 -14.72 -10.69
CA ILE A 65 -4.50 -13.70 -11.29
C ILE A 65 -4.78 -13.62 -12.79
N TYR A 66 -5.00 -12.40 -13.29
CA TYR A 66 -5.10 -12.11 -14.72
C TYR A 66 -3.97 -11.17 -15.15
N TYR A 67 -3.25 -11.58 -16.19
CA TYR A 67 -2.21 -10.82 -16.85
C TYR A 67 -2.77 -10.11 -18.07
N TRP A 68 -2.42 -8.85 -18.23
CA TRP A 68 -2.76 -8.08 -19.43
C TRP A 68 -2.00 -8.61 -20.64
N ILE A 69 -2.73 -8.94 -21.71
CA ILE A 69 -2.20 -9.36 -23.01
C ILE A 69 -2.82 -8.57 -24.18
N GLY A 70 -3.51 -7.47 -23.88
CA GLY A 70 -4.22 -6.64 -24.85
C GLY A 70 -3.35 -5.68 -25.66
N GLY A 71 -2.02 -5.82 -25.60
CA GLY A 71 -1.08 -4.91 -26.25
C GLY A 71 -1.07 -3.52 -25.60
N THR A 72 -0.85 -2.48 -26.39
CA THR A 72 -0.71 -1.09 -25.89
C THR A 72 -2.04 -0.44 -25.52
N SER A 73 -3.19 -0.97 -25.96
CA SER A 73 -4.49 -0.46 -25.56
C SER A 73 -5.59 -1.50 -25.70
N GLY A 74 -6.52 -1.51 -24.74
CA GLY A 74 -7.70 -2.36 -24.83
C GLY A 74 -8.76 -1.99 -23.79
N ASN A 75 -9.87 -2.73 -23.82
CA ASN A 75 -10.95 -2.58 -22.87
C ASN A 75 -10.82 -3.63 -21.77
N TYR A 76 -11.04 -3.23 -20.52
CA TYR A 76 -11.02 -4.12 -19.36
C TYR A 76 -12.03 -5.28 -19.49
N ASN A 77 -13.23 -5.00 -20.00
CA ASN A 77 -14.30 -6.00 -20.11
C ASN A 77 -14.12 -7.02 -21.25
N ASP A 78 -13.09 -6.86 -22.08
CA ASP A 78 -12.83 -7.77 -23.19
C ASP A 78 -11.87 -8.88 -22.73
N GLY A 79 -12.41 -10.10 -22.62
CA GLY A 79 -11.66 -11.29 -22.20
C GLY A 79 -10.51 -11.68 -23.10
N ASN A 80 -10.42 -11.10 -24.31
CA ASN A 80 -9.28 -11.30 -25.19
C ASN A 80 -8.03 -10.52 -24.77
N ASN A 81 -8.19 -9.54 -23.87
CA ASN A 81 -7.08 -8.75 -23.34
C ASN A 81 -6.46 -9.32 -22.05
N TRP A 82 -6.94 -10.49 -21.60
CA TRP A 82 -6.51 -11.10 -20.34
C TRP A 82 -6.09 -12.55 -20.51
N SER A 83 -5.06 -12.96 -19.78
CA SER A 83 -4.60 -14.35 -19.66
C SER A 83 -4.42 -14.74 -18.20
N THR A 84 -4.46 -16.03 -17.86
CA THR A 84 -4.09 -16.51 -16.51
C THR A 84 -2.59 -16.78 -16.37
N THR A 85 -1.82 -16.58 -17.44
CA THR A 85 -0.35 -16.72 -17.48
C THR A 85 0.26 -15.55 -18.25
N VAL A 86 1.43 -15.07 -17.87
CA VAL A 86 2.16 -14.01 -18.61
C VAL A 86 2.38 -14.43 -20.07
N GLY A 87 2.05 -13.55 -21.02
CA GLY A 87 2.16 -13.82 -22.46
C GLY A 87 1.25 -14.94 -23.00
N GLY A 88 0.34 -15.46 -22.17
CA GLY A 88 -0.45 -16.65 -22.50
C GLY A 88 -1.63 -16.37 -23.43
N SER A 89 -2.38 -17.43 -23.74
CA SER A 89 -3.62 -17.32 -24.51
C SER A 89 -4.68 -16.53 -23.75
N ALA A 90 -5.54 -15.86 -24.53
CA ALA A 90 -6.72 -15.19 -24.01
C ALA A 90 -7.65 -16.13 -23.24
N VAL A 91 -8.22 -15.63 -22.14
CA VAL A 91 -9.27 -16.33 -21.39
C VAL A 91 -10.62 -16.33 -22.12
N GLY A 92 -10.82 -15.39 -23.07
CA GLY A 92 -12.00 -15.33 -23.94
C GLY A 92 -13.30 -14.91 -23.25
N SER A 93 -13.28 -14.68 -21.93
CA SER A 93 -14.42 -14.20 -21.14
C SER A 93 -13.99 -13.04 -20.24
N ASN A 94 -14.93 -12.16 -19.91
CA ASN A 94 -14.67 -11.02 -19.03
C ASN A 94 -14.19 -11.55 -17.66
N PRO A 95 -13.02 -11.11 -17.13
CA PRO A 95 -12.55 -11.50 -15.80
C PRO A 95 -13.56 -11.23 -14.68
N GLY A 96 -14.49 -10.29 -14.90
CA GLY A 96 -15.49 -9.88 -13.92
C GLY A 96 -14.93 -8.88 -12.91
N THR A 97 -15.65 -8.68 -11.81
CA THR A 97 -15.24 -7.78 -10.71
C THR A 97 -15.51 -8.48 -9.38
N ASN A 98 -14.51 -9.20 -8.87
CA ASN A 98 -14.59 -9.91 -7.59
C ASN A 98 -13.34 -9.62 -6.75
N ASN A 99 -13.53 -9.56 -5.43
CA ASN A 99 -12.48 -9.34 -4.42
C ASN A 99 -11.38 -10.41 -4.42
N SER A 100 -11.60 -11.57 -5.06
CA SER A 100 -10.58 -12.60 -5.22
C SER A 100 -9.73 -12.45 -6.49
N ILE A 101 -9.87 -11.36 -7.24
CA ILE A 101 -9.20 -11.17 -8.53
C ILE A 101 -8.08 -10.14 -8.43
N VAL A 102 -6.89 -10.53 -8.84
CA VAL A 102 -5.72 -9.65 -8.95
C VAL A 102 -5.37 -9.45 -10.42
N PHE A 103 -5.28 -8.20 -10.84
CA PHE A 103 -4.85 -7.82 -12.18
C PHE A 103 -3.37 -7.47 -12.18
N VAL A 104 -2.64 -8.00 -13.14
CA VAL A 104 -1.20 -7.78 -13.32
C VAL A 104 -0.97 -7.21 -14.70
N VAL A 105 -0.25 -6.10 -14.77
CA VAL A 105 0.33 -5.60 -16.03
C VAL A 105 1.82 -5.78 -15.91
N ASP A 106 2.34 -6.72 -16.70
CA ASP A 106 3.76 -7.08 -16.74
C ASP A 106 4.42 -6.40 -17.93
N GLY A 107 5.35 -5.48 -17.67
CA GLY A 107 6.03 -4.72 -18.72
C GLY A 107 6.98 -5.56 -19.57
N ALA A 108 7.32 -6.78 -19.15
CA ALA A 108 8.16 -7.69 -19.93
C ALA A 108 7.42 -8.28 -21.13
N ASP A 109 6.11 -8.49 -21.03
CA ASP A 109 5.27 -8.92 -22.15
C ASP A 109 3.80 -8.49 -21.96
N ILE A 110 3.34 -7.62 -22.85
CA ILE A 110 1.96 -7.07 -22.83
C ILE A 110 1.06 -7.72 -23.89
N SER A 111 1.47 -8.81 -24.55
CA SER A 111 0.71 -9.42 -25.65
C SER A 111 0.68 -10.95 -25.61
N SER A 112 -0.17 -11.55 -26.44
CA SER A 112 -0.13 -12.99 -26.74
C SER A 112 0.59 -13.31 -28.07
N ALA A 113 1.16 -12.31 -28.73
CA ALA A 113 1.87 -12.50 -29.98
C ALA A 113 3.24 -13.16 -29.73
N PRO A 114 3.78 -13.96 -30.69
CA PRO A 114 5.11 -14.53 -30.53
C PRO A 114 6.19 -13.46 -30.33
N GLY A 115 6.97 -13.61 -29.26
CA GLY A 115 8.06 -12.71 -28.89
C GLY A 115 7.63 -11.59 -27.93
N LEU A 116 8.58 -11.09 -27.14
CA LEU A 116 8.32 -10.08 -26.11
C LEU A 116 7.79 -8.78 -26.74
N GLN A 117 6.59 -8.37 -26.32
CA GLN A 117 6.04 -7.06 -26.68
C GLN A 117 6.07 -6.16 -25.45
N THR A 118 6.56 -4.93 -25.62
CA THR A 118 6.65 -3.93 -24.53
C THR A 118 6.03 -2.60 -24.99
N GLY A 119 5.70 -1.72 -24.06
CA GLY A 119 5.19 -0.39 -24.36
C GLY A 119 4.27 0.16 -23.29
N ASN A 120 3.78 1.38 -23.51
CA ASN A 120 2.81 2.02 -22.63
C ASN A 120 1.44 1.39 -22.85
N VAL A 121 0.80 0.97 -21.76
CA VAL A 121 -0.49 0.28 -21.77
C VAL A 121 -1.60 1.25 -21.36
N THR A 122 -2.65 1.38 -22.18
CA THR A 122 -3.87 2.09 -21.80
C THR A 122 -5.04 1.13 -21.65
N ILE A 123 -5.50 0.94 -20.41
CA ILE A 123 -6.66 0.09 -20.12
C ILE A 123 -7.90 0.97 -19.94
N ARG A 124 -8.90 0.78 -20.78
CA ARG A 124 -10.20 1.45 -20.63
C ARG A 124 -11.07 0.67 -19.65
N LEU A 125 -11.30 1.27 -18.49
CA LEU A 125 -12.15 0.72 -17.44
C LEU A 125 -13.65 0.94 -17.78
N PRO A 126 -14.55 0.06 -17.30
CA PRO A 126 -16.00 0.17 -17.52
C PRO A 126 -16.63 1.42 -16.88
N ASN A 127 -17.82 1.80 -17.36
CA ASN A 127 -18.57 2.97 -16.88
C ASN A 127 -19.23 2.82 -15.50
N ASN A 128 -18.87 1.80 -14.73
CA ASN A 128 -19.47 1.42 -13.45
C ASN A 128 -18.39 1.34 -12.36
N ASN A 129 -18.81 1.36 -11.09
CA ASN A 129 -17.86 1.07 -9.99
C ASN A 129 -17.33 -0.36 -10.13
N MET A 130 -16.06 -0.53 -9.83
CA MET A 130 -15.39 -1.83 -9.84
C MET A 130 -14.98 -2.22 -8.44
N LYS A 131 -15.02 -3.51 -8.17
CA LYS A 131 -14.44 -4.11 -6.97
C LYS A 131 -13.53 -5.26 -7.39
N ASN A 132 -12.28 -5.24 -6.98
CA ASN A 132 -11.36 -6.35 -7.20
C ASN A 132 -10.40 -6.55 -6.02
N GLY A 133 -9.66 -7.65 -6.04
CA GLY A 133 -8.65 -7.96 -5.01
C GLY A 133 -7.45 -7.04 -5.11
N GLY A 134 -6.95 -6.78 -6.32
CA GLY A 134 -5.88 -5.80 -6.46
C GLY A 134 -5.38 -5.56 -7.87
N TRP A 135 -4.42 -4.63 -7.95
CA TRP A 135 -3.67 -4.27 -9.14
C TRP A 135 -2.17 -4.30 -8.86
N ARG A 136 -1.41 -4.92 -9.76
CA ARG A 136 0.05 -4.99 -9.70
C ARG A 136 0.64 -4.52 -11.02
N ILE A 137 1.46 -3.48 -10.96
CA ILE A 137 2.17 -2.92 -12.11
C ILE A 137 3.65 -3.27 -11.93
N VAL A 138 4.15 -4.19 -12.76
CA VAL A 138 5.43 -4.89 -12.53
C VAL A 138 6.34 -4.84 -13.76
N ASN A 139 7.63 -5.11 -13.56
CA ASN A 139 8.62 -5.25 -14.64
C ASN A 139 8.69 -4.06 -15.63
N ASN A 140 8.79 -2.83 -15.12
CA ASN A 140 8.86 -1.58 -15.90
C ASN A 140 7.61 -1.28 -16.75
N ALA A 141 6.43 -1.74 -16.32
CA ALA A 141 5.17 -1.38 -16.97
C ALA A 141 4.81 0.09 -16.74
N ASN A 142 4.39 0.77 -17.81
CA ASN A 142 3.78 2.10 -17.77
C ASN A 142 2.30 1.98 -18.13
N VAL A 143 1.41 2.22 -17.17
CA VAL A 143 0.00 1.90 -17.31
C VAL A 143 -0.85 3.12 -17.05
N THR A 144 -1.73 3.44 -17.99
CA THR A 144 -2.80 4.41 -17.80
C THR A 144 -4.13 3.68 -17.67
N LEU A 145 -4.78 3.82 -16.52
CA LEU A 145 -6.17 3.43 -16.32
C LEU A 145 -7.07 4.58 -16.76
N ASN A 146 -7.75 4.41 -17.89
CA ASN A 146 -8.56 5.46 -18.51
C ASN A 146 -10.06 5.12 -18.54
N HIS A 147 -10.87 6.13 -18.81
CA HIS A 147 -12.31 6.06 -18.94
C HIS A 147 -12.79 6.97 -20.07
N SER A 148 -13.93 6.61 -20.68
CA SER A 148 -14.52 7.41 -21.76
C SER A 148 -15.62 8.37 -21.32
N SER A 149 -16.11 8.29 -20.08
CA SER A 149 -17.24 9.11 -19.62
C SER A 149 -16.79 10.32 -18.79
N THR A 150 -17.36 11.48 -19.09
CA THR A 150 -16.97 12.79 -18.56
C THR A 150 -17.72 13.22 -17.29
N ASN A 151 -18.70 12.42 -16.81
CA ASN A 151 -19.74 12.97 -15.93
C ASN A 151 -19.98 12.24 -14.60
N ASN A 152 -19.21 11.22 -14.22
CA ASN A 152 -19.39 10.60 -12.89
C ASN A 152 -18.07 10.10 -12.31
N ALA A 153 -17.77 10.51 -11.08
CA ALA A 153 -16.70 9.89 -10.31
C ALA A 153 -17.01 8.39 -10.12
N ARG A 154 -16.12 7.52 -10.61
CA ARG A 154 -16.23 6.07 -10.46
C ARG A 154 -15.14 5.54 -9.56
N GLY A 155 -15.50 4.59 -8.71
CA GLY A 155 -14.60 3.97 -7.74
C GLY A 155 -14.08 2.63 -8.23
N LEU A 156 -12.75 2.48 -8.20
CA LEU A 156 -12.07 1.21 -8.14
C LEU A 156 -11.84 0.91 -6.65
N THR A 157 -12.69 0.05 -6.10
CA THR A 157 -12.53 -0.45 -4.73
C THR A 157 -11.61 -1.66 -4.76
N LEU A 158 -10.48 -1.55 -4.10
CA LEU A 158 -9.57 -2.66 -3.86
C LEU A 158 -9.94 -3.26 -2.50
N ASP A 159 -10.20 -4.56 -2.50
CA ASP A 159 -10.63 -5.32 -1.32
C ASP A 159 -10.04 -6.71 -1.44
N ASP A 160 -8.92 -6.93 -0.78
CA ASP A 160 -8.43 -8.26 -0.47
C ASP A 160 -8.14 -8.29 1.01
N GLN A 161 -8.50 -9.36 1.69
CA GLN A 161 -8.38 -9.39 3.15
C GLN A 161 -6.98 -9.79 3.62
N THR A 162 -6.08 -10.12 2.68
CA THR A 162 -4.69 -10.45 2.95
C THR A 162 -3.78 -10.10 1.77
N GLY A 163 -2.80 -9.22 1.98
CA GLY A 163 -1.73 -8.95 1.02
C GLY A 163 -1.64 -7.48 0.62
N ILE A 164 -0.96 -7.24 -0.50
CA ILE A 164 -0.84 -5.92 -1.14
C ILE A 164 -1.89 -5.82 -2.24
N GLU A 165 -2.87 -4.94 -2.06
CA GLU A 165 -3.95 -4.74 -3.02
C GLU A 165 -3.59 -3.76 -4.14
N LEU A 166 -2.66 -2.84 -3.89
CA LEU A 166 -2.07 -1.99 -4.92
C LEU A 166 -0.56 -2.03 -4.84
N LEU A 167 0.07 -2.55 -5.90
CA LEU A 167 1.52 -2.57 -6.06
C LEU A 167 1.91 -1.81 -7.33
N VAL A 168 2.81 -0.84 -7.19
CA VAL A 168 3.54 -0.23 -8.30
C VAL A 168 5.01 -0.45 -8.04
N GLU A 169 5.65 -1.37 -8.76
CA GLU A 169 7.07 -1.69 -8.57
C GLU A 169 8.00 -0.55 -8.99
N THR A 170 9.24 -0.60 -8.51
CA THR A 170 10.29 0.33 -8.94
C THR A 170 10.46 0.28 -10.46
N GLY A 171 10.52 1.46 -11.09
CA GLY A 171 10.61 1.59 -12.55
C GLY A 171 9.26 1.53 -13.28
N CYS A 172 8.17 1.22 -12.58
CA CYS A 172 6.81 1.25 -13.13
C CYS A 172 6.12 2.59 -12.90
N VAL A 173 5.13 2.89 -13.75
CA VAL A 173 4.23 4.03 -13.61
C VAL A 173 2.78 3.56 -13.66
N LEU A 174 1.97 4.00 -12.70
CA LEU A 174 0.52 3.89 -12.75
C LEU A 174 -0.10 5.28 -12.82
N ASP A 175 -0.69 5.62 -13.95
CA ASP A 175 -1.49 6.82 -14.15
C ASP A 175 -2.98 6.48 -14.06
N VAL A 176 -3.63 7.01 -13.03
CA VAL A 176 -5.07 6.87 -12.84
C VAL A 176 -5.73 8.15 -13.39
N SER A 177 -6.21 8.04 -14.63
CA SER A 177 -6.77 9.13 -15.44
C SER A 177 -7.96 9.82 -14.76
N TYR A 178 -8.32 10.98 -15.32
CA TYR A 178 -9.41 11.84 -14.87
C TYR A 178 -10.66 11.02 -14.57
N MET A 179 -11.23 11.22 -13.37
CA MET A 179 -12.50 10.65 -12.89
C MET A 179 -12.50 9.23 -12.31
N TRP A 180 -11.36 8.58 -12.12
CA TRP A 180 -11.27 7.41 -11.24
C TRP A 180 -10.81 7.79 -9.84
N ARG A 181 -11.38 7.11 -8.85
CA ARG A 181 -10.86 7.08 -7.48
C ARG A 181 -10.45 5.67 -7.12
N ILE A 182 -9.34 5.54 -6.43
CA ILE A 182 -8.98 4.29 -5.74
C ILE A 182 -9.50 4.37 -4.30
N ILE A 183 -10.26 3.36 -3.90
CA ILE A 183 -10.71 3.17 -2.53
C ILE A 183 -10.09 1.88 -2.01
N LEU A 184 -9.33 1.96 -0.93
CA LEU A 184 -8.79 0.79 -0.24
C LEU A 184 -9.78 0.38 0.86
N SER A 185 -10.18 -0.89 0.88
CA SER A 185 -11.10 -1.43 1.89
C SER A 185 -10.41 -1.55 3.25
N ASN A 186 -11.17 -1.89 4.31
CA ASN A 186 -10.59 -2.07 5.63
C ASN A 186 -9.51 -3.17 5.61
N ASN A 187 -8.43 -2.96 6.36
CA ASN A 187 -7.27 -3.86 6.44
C ASN A 187 -6.46 -4.02 5.15
N SER A 188 -6.70 -3.20 4.12
CA SER A 188 -5.91 -3.23 2.89
C SER A 188 -4.55 -2.54 3.05
N SER A 189 -3.53 -3.06 2.39
CA SER A 189 -2.21 -2.48 2.25
C SER A 189 -1.86 -2.13 0.80
N SER A 190 -1.02 -1.11 0.61
CA SER A 190 -0.57 -0.69 -0.72
C SER A 190 0.90 -0.27 -0.68
N GLU A 191 1.62 -0.59 -1.74
CA GLU A 191 3.04 -0.26 -1.90
C GLU A 191 3.28 0.46 -3.22
N ILE A 192 3.75 1.71 -3.12
CA ILE A 192 4.11 2.54 -4.27
C ILE A 192 5.63 2.68 -4.28
N ASN A 193 6.30 1.76 -4.98
CA ASN A 193 7.76 1.74 -5.16
C ASN A 193 8.19 2.49 -6.44
N GLY A 194 7.33 2.51 -7.46
CA GLY A 194 7.47 3.33 -8.67
C GLY A 194 6.77 4.68 -8.56
N GLU A 195 6.12 5.12 -9.64
CA GLU A 195 5.33 6.36 -9.66
C GLU A 195 3.82 6.07 -9.73
N LEU A 196 3.06 6.68 -8.83
CA LEU A 196 1.60 6.76 -8.91
C LEU A 196 1.18 8.19 -9.26
N ILE A 197 0.59 8.37 -10.43
CA ILE A 197 0.00 9.63 -10.89
C ILE A 197 -1.49 9.58 -10.62
N ILE A 198 -1.99 10.55 -9.85
CA ILE A 198 -3.42 10.65 -9.50
C ILE A 198 -4.02 11.94 -10.06
N ASN A 199 -5.17 11.80 -10.74
CA ASN A 199 -5.81 12.91 -11.44
C ASN A 199 -7.28 13.11 -11.03
N GLY A 200 -7.70 14.38 -10.94
CA GLY A 200 -9.10 14.86 -11.03
C GLY A 200 -10.13 14.46 -9.96
N ASN A 201 -9.86 13.52 -9.04
CA ASN A 201 -10.87 12.91 -8.17
C ASN A 201 -10.45 12.70 -6.71
N THR A 202 -11.37 12.30 -5.84
CA THR A 202 -11.05 12.02 -4.42
C THR A 202 -10.58 10.59 -4.18
N TYR A 203 -9.38 10.42 -3.62
CA TYR A 203 -8.81 9.15 -3.19
C TYR A 203 -9.02 8.98 -1.68
N THR A 204 -9.52 7.82 -1.27
CA THR A 204 -9.91 7.56 0.11
C THR A 204 -9.04 6.45 0.68
N TRP A 205 -8.04 6.85 1.46
CA TRP A 205 -7.07 5.96 2.11
C TRP A 205 -7.17 6.06 3.63
N ASN A 206 -8.32 6.46 4.18
CA ASN A 206 -8.53 6.66 5.62
C ASN A 206 -9.53 5.65 6.21
N ASN A 207 -9.78 4.53 5.51
CA ASN A 207 -10.55 3.43 6.05
C ASN A 207 -9.78 2.72 7.17
N ASN A 208 -10.50 1.93 7.98
CA ASN A 208 -9.91 1.34 9.18
C ASN A 208 -8.79 0.36 8.82
N SER A 209 -7.63 0.52 9.47
CA SER A 209 -6.45 -0.32 9.28
C SER A 209 -5.94 -0.38 7.83
N VAL A 210 -6.22 0.65 7.02
CA VAL A 210 -5.56 0.84 5.72
C VAL A 210 -4.14 1.35 5.93
N MET A 211 -3.18 0.85 5.14
CA MET A 211 -1.82 1.38 5.09
C MET A 211 -1.32 1.52 3.65
N VAL A 212 -1.00 2.76 3.25
CA VAL A 212 -0.31 3.07 1.99
C VAL A 212 1.13 3.44 2.31
N THR A 213 2.07 2.62 1.84
CA THR A 213 3.51 2.84 1.98
C THR A 213 4.09 3.33 0.66
N VAL A 214 4.78 4.46 0.70
CA VAL A 214 5.39 5.08 -0.48
C VAL A 214 6.91 5.02 -0.34
N ASN A 215 7.55 4.26 -1.22
CA ASN A 215 9.00 4.22 -1.37
C ASN A 215 9.47 4.98 -2.63
N GLY A 216 8.57 5.16 -3.61
CA GLY A 216 8.79 5.91 -4.83
C GLY A 216 8.14 7.29 -4.81
N THR A 217 7.34 7.59 -5.83
CA THR A 217 6.73 8.91 -6.04
C THR A 217 5.21 8.84 -6.13
N ILE A 218 4.54 9.80 -5.49
CA ILE A 218 3.14 10.11 -5.80
C ILE A 218 3.08 11.50 -6.44
N THR A 219 2.51 11.59 -7.64
CA THR A 219 2.28 12.84 -8.35
C THR A 219 0.78 13.16 -8.37
N ASN A 220 0.38 14.21 -7.65
CA ASN A 220 -1.00 14.63 -7.56
C ASN A 220 -1.30 15.80 -8.49
N THR A 221 -1.98 15.55 -9.61
CA THR A 221 -2.28 16.56 -10.63
C THR A 221 -3.67 17.19 -10.50
N GLY A 222 -4.52 16.70 -9.59
CA GLY A 222 -5.85 17.29 -9.35
C GLY A 222 -6.71 16.61 -8.29
N ALA A 223 -6.22 15.55 -7.67
CA ALA A 223 -6.97 14.69 -6.77
C ALA A 223 -6.97 15.17 -5.30
N LEU A 224 -8.09 15.02 -4.60
CA LEU A 224 -8.13 15.17 -3.14
C LEU A 224 -7.71 13.85 -2.50
N ILE A 225 -6.66 13.84 -1.68
CA ILE A 225 -6.24 12.64 -0.95
C ILE A 225 -6.74 12.73 0.48
N SER A 226 -7.61 11.80 0.88
CA SER A 226 -8.09 11.67 2.25
C SER A 226 -7.29 10.59 2.97
N SER A 227 -6.36 11.00 3.82
CA SER A 227 -5.45 10.13 4.59
C SER A 227 -5.21 10.65 6.00
N SER A 228 -4.54 9.85 6.84
CA SER A 228 -4.04 10.25 8.15
C SER A 228 -2.61 9.73 8.37
N THR A 229 -1.99 10.12 9.48
CA THR A 229 -0.69 9.57 9.91
C THR A 229 -0.71 8.06 10.17
N SER A 230 -1.88 7.46 10.37
CA SER A 230 -2.01 6.01 10.54
C SER A 230 -2.20 5.25 9.23
N THR A 231 -2.41 5.96 8.11
CA THR A 231 -2.79 5.30 6.84
C THR A 231 -1.94 5.67 5.63
N LEU A 232 -1.15 6.73 5.70
CA LEU A 232 -0.22 7.10 4.63
C LEU A 232 1.16 7.38 5.21
N ARG A 233 2.17 6.70 4.67
CA ARG A 233 3.56 6.81 5.08
C ARG A 233 4.48 6.97 3.88
N PHE A 234 5.30 8.02 3.93
CA PHE A 234 6.40 8.27 3.01
C PHE A 234 7.71 7.83 3.66
N ASN A 235 8.33 6.80 3.10
CA ASN A 235 9.59 6.22 3.58
C ASN A 235 10.81 7.05 3.11
N PRO A 236 12.04 6.71 3.54
CA PRO A 236 13.24 7.41 3.10
C PRO A 236 13.32 7.59 1.58
N SER A 237 13.77 8.76 1.14
CA SER A 237 13.91 9.14 -0.29
C SER A 237 12.63 9.17 -1.13
N SER A 238 11.45 8.89 -0.56
CA SER A 238 10.18 8.99 -1.28
C SER A 238 9.78 10.44 -1.56
N VAL A 239 8.94 10.64 -2.58
CA VAL A 239 8.56 11.97 -3.08
C VAL A 239 7.05 12.12 -3.20
N TYR A 240 6.53 13.24 -2.72
CA TYR A 240 5.17 13.70 -3.03
C TYR A 240 5.23 14.98 -3.86
N ASN A 241 4.72 14.93 -5.09
CA ASN A 241 4.56 16.09 -5.96
C ASN A 241 3.12 16.60 -5.89
N HIS A 242 2.94 17.79 -5.31
CA HIS A 242 1.69 18.53 -5.33
C HIS A 242 1.61 19.40 -6.60
N ASP A 243 1.23 18.76 -7.70
CA ASP A 243 1.17 19.33 -9.06
C ASP A 243 -0.25 19.78 -9.44
N ARG A 244 -0.99 20.24 -8.43
CA ARG A 244 -2.36 20.74 -8.54
C ARG A 244 -2.48 22.13 -7.96
N TYR A 245 -3.43 22.89 -8.49
CA TYR A 245 -3.74 24.23 -8.02
C TYR A 245 -4.52 24.18 -6.69
N GLY A 246 -3.84 24.52 -5.60
CA GLY A 246 -4.37 24.51 -4.24
C GLY A 246 -4.87 23.15 -3.76
N GLY A 247 -5.68 23.15 -2.71
CA GLY A 247 -6.08 21.92 -2.00
C GLY A 247 -5.11 21.63 -0.84
N ALA A 248 -5.26 20.46 -0.22
CA ALA A 248 -4.42 20.06 0.89
C ALA A 248 -3.28 19.14 0.45
N ILE A 249 -2.09 19.35 1.01
CA ILE A 249 -1.08 18.29 1.12
C ILE A 249 -1.69 17.22 2.05
N PRO A 250 -1.66 15.93 1.69
CA PRO A 250 -2.24 14.88 2.52
C PRO A 250 -1.60 14.84 3.91
N THR A 251 -2.40 14.49 4.92
CA THR A 251 -1.87 14.17 6.24
C THR A 251 -1.20 12.80 6.18
N ALA A 252 0.07 12.73 6.52
CA ALA A 252 0.87 11.50 6.43
C ALA A 252 1.99 11.47 7.47
N VAL A 253 2.62 10.31 7.64
CA VAL A 253 3.95 10.21 8.27
C VAL A 253 5.01 10.42 7.20
N TRP A 254 5.87 11.42 7.41
CA TRP A 254 6.95 11.76 6.50
C TRP A 254 8.29 11.39 7.13
N ASP A 255 9.03 10.48 6.48
CA ASP A 255 10.43 10.23 6.85
C ASP A 255 11.26 11.51 6.73
N ALA A 256 12.26 11.70 7.59
CA ALA A 256 13.11 12.89 7.60
C ALA A 256 13.81 13.16 6.25
N THR A 257 14.02 12.11 5.44
CA THR A 257 14.65 12.19 4.11
C THR A 257 13.65 12.16 2.94
N SER A 258 12.35 12.00 3.20
CA SER A 258 11.30 12.14 2.17
C SER A 258 11.17 13.60 1.70
N THR A 259 10.56 13.85 0.54
CA THR A 259 10.43 15.20 -0.02
C THR A 259 9.01 15.52 -0.45
N VAL A 260 8.50 16.68 -0.01
CA VAL A 260 7.28 17.29 -0.54
C VAL A 260 7.65 18.42 -1.49
N ASN A 261 7.20 18.32 -2.74
CA ASN A 261 7.30 19.38 -3.73
C ASN A 261 5.93 20.02 -3.95
N VAL A 262 5.82 21.33 -3.76
CA VAL A 262 4.64 22.10 -4.14
C VAL A 262 5.00 22.88 -5.38
N ASN A 263 4.64 22.34 -6.55
CA ASN A 263 5.06 22.89 -7.84
C ASN A 263 4.03 23.83 -8.47
N LYS A 264 2.74 23.66 -8.13
CA LYS A 264 1.66 24.49 -8.69
C LYS A 264 0.94 25.31 -7.63
N ILE A 265 1.44 26.52 -7.41
CA ILE A 265 0.86 27.48 -6.46
C ILE A 265 -0.01 28.48 -7.22
N SER A 266 -1.33 28.48 -6.97
CA SER A 266 -2.29 29.40 -7.61
C SER A 266 -3.02 30.30 -6.60
N ASN A 267 -4.20 30.81 -6.97
CA ASN A 267 -5.09 31.59 -6.11
C ASN A 267 -5.84 30.75 -5.08
N ALA A 268 -5.84 29.43 -5.20
CA ALA A 268 -6.48 28.57 -4.24
C ALA A 268 -5.58 28.40 -3.01
N THR A 269 -6.17 28.51 -1.82
CA THR A 269 -5.45 28.32 -0.55
C THR A 269 -4.86 26.91 -0.50
N LEU A 270 -3.54 26.84 -0.34
CA LEU A 270 -2.84 25.60 -0.04
C LEU A 270 -3.04 25.27 1.44
N ALA A 271 -3.43 24.05 1.74
CA ALA A 271 -3.68 23.55 3.09
C ALA A 271 -2.79 22.34 3.42
N GLY A 272 -2.89 21.84 4.66
CA GLY A 272 -2.18 20.64 5.09
C GLY A 272 -0.78 20.90 5.64
N PHE A 273 -0.49 22.12 6.10
CA PHE A 273 0.80 22.46 6.71
C PHE A 273 0.95 21.98 8.16
N ASN A 274 -0.16 21.73 8.87
CA ASN A 274 -0.17 21.33 10.29
C ASN A 274 0.34 19.90 10.54
N GLN A 275 1.60 19.62 10.19
CA GLN A 275 2.25 18.33 10.30
C GLN A 275 3.79 18.47 10.28
N THR A 276 4.48 17.34 10.39
CA THR A 276 5.95 17.25 10.33
C THR A 276 6.37 16.65 9.00
N PHE A 277 7.06 17.42 8.16
CA PHE A 277 7.59 17.00 6.87
C PHE A 277 9.02 16.46 6.99
N GLY A 278 9.46 15.70 5.99
CA GLY A 278 10.88 15.42 5.74
C GLY A 278 11.57 16.68 5.22
N ASN A 279 11.61 16.83 3.91
CA ASN A 279 11.97 18.05 3.21
C ASN A 279 10.71 18.70 2.62
N LEU A 280 10.71 20.03 2.50
CA LEU A 280 9.60 20.79 1.94
C LEU A 280 10.11 21.84 0.94
N ASN A 281 9.63 21.75 -0.29
CA ASN A 281 9.96 22.65 -1.39
C ASN A 281 8.70 23.38 -1.85
N LEU A 282 8.69 24.71 -1.68
CA LEU A 282 7.66 25.58 -2.25
C LEU A 282 8.22 26.21 -3.53
N ASN A 283 7.83 25.65 -4.66
CA ASN A 283 8.34 26.05 -5.97
C ASN A 283 7.31 26.92 -6.69
N GLY A 284 7.59 28.21 -6.76
CA GLY A 284 6.76 29.22 -7.42
C GLY A 284 7.13 29.47 -8.88
N ALA A 285 7.82 28.55 -9.56
CA ALA A 285 8.30 28.76 -10.94
C ALA A 285 7.18 29.20 -11.91
N ASP A 286 5.98 28.65 -11.74
CA ASP A 286 4.81 28.88 -12.59
C ASP A 286 3.85 29.98 -12.07
N ILE A 287 4.23 30.75 -11.04
CA ILE A 287 3.34 31.80 -10.52
C ILE A 287 3.24 32.98 -11.51
N THR A 288 2.01 33.40 -11.79
CA THR A 288 1.73 34.52 -12.71
C THR A 288 1.54 35.87 -12.00
N TRP A 289 1.39 35.84 -10.67
CA TRP A 289 1.19 37.00 -9.79
C TRP A 289 1.93 36.77 -8.47
N ASN A 290 2.10 37.82 -7.66
CA ASN A 290 2.59 37.63 -6.30
C ASN A 290 1.64 36.71 -5.54
N ARG A 291 2.18 35.70 -4.85
CA ARG A 291 1.41 34.70 -4.12
C ARG A 291 1.79 34.72 -2.65
N ILE A 292 0.79 34.44 -1.82
CA ILE A 292 0.96 34.21 -0.39
C ILE A 292 0.43 32.82 -0.09
N VAL A 293 1.25 32.01 0.57
CA VAL A 293 0.91 30.73 1.16
C VAL A 293 0.96 30.93 2.67
N SER A 294 -0.14 30.64 3.36
CA SER A 294 -0.20 30.77 4.82
C SER A 294 -0.13 29.41 5.48
N LEU A 295 0.59 29.32 6.59
CA LEU A 295 0.52 28.13 7.44
C LEU A 295 -0.89 27.95 8.01
N SER A 296 -1.31 26.70 8.17
CA SER A 296 -2.62 26.33 8.73
C SER A 296 -2.50 25.67 10.11
N GLY A 297 -1.33 25.72 10.73
CA GLY A 297 -1.01 25.03 11.97
C GLY A 297 0.50 24.91 12.21
N HIS A 298 0.88 24.27 13.31
CA HIS A 298 2.27 24.05 13.64
C HIS A 298 2.94 23.18 12.58
N THR A 299 4.02 23.70 11.99
CA THR A 299 4.71 23.06 10.88
C THR A 299 6.16 22.81 11.26
N VAL A 300 6.62 21.57 11.10
CA VAL A 300 8.02 21.19 11.31
C VAL A 300 8.57 20.62 10.01
N VAL A 301 9.75 21.05 9.59
CA VAL A 301 10.53 20.46 8.49
C VAL A 301 11.77 19.84 9.11
N GLN A 302 11.83 18.50 9.12
CA GLN A 302 12.93 17.75 9.75
C GLN A 302 14.24 17.88 8.97
N GLY A 303 14.14 18.00 7.66
CA GLY A 303 15.23 18.20 6.73
C GLY A 303 15.28 19.63 6.22
N ASN A 304 15.48 19.79 4.91
CA ASN A 304 15.67 21.08 4.27
C ASN A 304 14.34 21.72 3.87
N PHE A 305 14.30 23.05 3.95
CA PHE A 305 13.20 23.88 3.47
C PHE A 305 13.69 24.79 2.33
N TYR A 306 12.94 24.82 1.23
CA TYR A 306 13.18 25.70 0.10
C TYR A 306 11.93 26.50 -0.24
N ILE A 307 12.10 27.79 -0.49
CA ILE A 307 11.05 28.65 -1.04
C ILE A 307 11.61 29.47 -2.20
N ARG A 308 10.92 29.38 -3.34
CA ARG A 308 11.32 30.03 -4.60
C ARG A 308 10.12 30.71 -5.23
N GLY A 309 10.26 31.98 -5.60
CA GLY A 309 9.29 32.66 -6.47
C GLY A 309 9.62 32.45 -7.95
N SER A 310 9.23 33.41 -8.77
CA SER A 310 9.55 33.45 -10.20
C SER A 310 9.61 34.89 -10.66
N SER A 311 10.74 35.38 -11.20
CA SER A 311 10.89 36.79 -11.57
C SER A 311 9.75 37.27 -12.50
N PRO A 312 9.12 38.43 -12.23
CA PRO A 312 9.36 39.39 -11.14
C PRO A 312 8.44 39.18 -9.93
N ARG A 313 7.81 38.01 -9.82
CA ARG A 313 6.75 37.66 -8.87
C ARG A 313 7.29 37.00 -7.62
N THR A 314 6.77 37.43 -6.48
CA THR A 314 7.15 36.85 -5.19
C THR A 314 6.27 35.66 -4.83
N LEU A 315 6.87 34.64 -4.24
CA LEU A 315 6.16 33.63 -3.47
C LEU A 315 6.46 33.85 -1.99
N THR A 316 5.45 34.24 -1.24
CA THR A 316 5.57 34.51 0.20
C THR A 316 5.00 33.36 1.01
N LEU A 317 5.77 32.82 1.95
CA LEU A 317 5.25 32.02 3.06
C LEU A 317 4.95 32.95 4.23
N LEU A 318 3.69 32.98 4.67
CA LEU A 318 3.23 33.71 5.86
C LEU A 318 3.07 32.72 7.02
N THR A 319 3.77 32.94 8.13
CA THR A 319 3.71 32.02 9.27
C THR A 319 2.44 32.17 10.10
N GLY A 320 1.88 33.39 10.19
CA GLY A 320 0.75 33.70 11.07
C GLY A 320 1.08 33.39 12.54
N ASP A 321 0.06 33.05 13.34
CA ASP A 321 0.22 32.68 14.76
C ASP A 321 0.78 31.25 14.99
N PHE A 322 1.35 30.62 13.98
CA PHE A 322 1.82 29.23 14.05
C PHE A 322 3.33 29.10 14.09
N ASN A 323 3.86 28.22 14.94
CA ASN A 323 5.30 27.98 14.93
C ASN A 323 5.70 27.26 13.65
N PHE A 324 6.74 27.77 13.02
CA PHE A 324 7.46 27.15 11.93
C PHE A 324 8.85 26.75 12.42
N THR A 325 9.21 25.48 12.27
CA THR A 325 10.52 24.97 12.66
C THR A 325 11.18 24.27 11.49
N VAL A 326 12.42 24.64 11.18
CA VAL A 326 13.25 23.96 10.16
C VAL A 326 14.52 23.46 10.84
N ASN A 327 14.69 22.14 10.88
CA ASN A 327 15.84 21.50 11.52
C ASN A 327 17.07 21.43 10.58
N GLY A 328 16.85 21.36 9.26
CA GLY A 328 17.90 21.38 8.25
C GLY A 328 18.16 22.77 7.64
N THR A 329 18.68 22.80 6.41
CA THR A 329 19.00 24.04 5.70
C THR A 329 17.72 24.74 5.26
N THR A 330 17.68 26.07 5.42
CA THR A 330 16.64 26.93 4.82
C THR A 330 17.24 27.72 3.67
N THR A 331 16.65 27.61 2.49
CA THR A 331 17.06 28.41 1.32
C THR A 331 15.89 29.24 0.81
N ILE A 332 16.12 30.55 0.73
CA ILE A 332 15.18 31.54 0.22
C ILE A 332 15.83 32.13 -1.03
N ASP A 333 15.30 31.80 -2.21
CA ASP A 333 15.90 32.21 -3.48
C ASP A 333 14.84 32.68 -4.49
N ASN A 334 15.30 33.29 -5.59
CA ASN A 334 14.49 33.61 -6.76
C ASN A 334 13.12 34.23 -6.46
N TYR A 335 13.08 35.35 -5.70
CA TYR A 335 11.82 36.01 -5.29
C TYR A 335 10.97 35.22 -4.28
N GLY A 336 11.53 34.21 -3.63
CA GLY A 336 10.96 33.58 -2.44
C GLY A 336 11.03 34.53 -1.24
N VAL A 337 10.00 34.51 -0.41
CA VAL A 337 9.90 35.37 0.79
C VAL A 337 9.39 34.56 1.97
N ILE A 338 10.08 34.58 3.10
CA ILE A 338 9.48 34.20 4.39
C ILE A 338 9.04 35.49 5.06
N ASN A 339 7.76 35.58 5.42
CA ASN A 339 7.20 36.68 6.19
C ASN A 339 6.75 36.15 7.55
N ASP A 340 7.55 36.45 8.58
CA ASP A 340 7.26 36.16 9.96
C ASP A 340 6.49 37.31 10.61
N ASP A 341 5.17 37.13 10.68
CA ASP A 341 4.22 37.97 11.40
C ASP A 341 3.77 37.35 12.74
N ASN A 342 4.47 36.32 13.22
CA ASN A 342 4.09 35.56 14.41
C ASN A 342 4.49 36.25 15.71
N ILE A 343 3.58 37.00 16.32
CA ILE A 343 3.84 37.71 17.59
C ILE A 343 3.75 36.82 18.83
N ASN A 344 3.10 35.67 18.71
CA ASN A 344 2.68 34.86 19.86
C ASN A 344 3.56 33.63 20.08
N ARG A 345 4.37 33.26 19.08
CA ARG A 345 5.19 32.05 19.11
C ARG A 345 6.54 32.28 18.46
N LEU A 346 7.44 31.34 18.74
CA LEU A 346 8.80 31.33 18.23
C LEU A 346 8.88 30.48 16.95
N ASN A 347 9.31 31.10 15.87
CA ASN A 347 9.80 30.40 14.69
C ASN A 347 11.28 30.05 14.88
N ARG A 348 11.70 28.86 14.43
CA ARG A 348 13.04 28.33 14.71
C ARG A 348 13.72 27.76 13.46
N PHE A 349 14.95 28.18 13.21
CA PHE A 349 15.78 27.71 12.09
C PHE A 349 17.11 27.18 12.63
N ASP A 350 17.24 25.85 12.70
CA ASP A 350 18.38 25.20 13.36
C ASP A 350 19.55 24.90 12.42
N GLY A 351 19.31 24.81 11.11
CA GLY A 351 20.37 24.68 10.10
C GLY A 351 20.76 26.01 9.47
N LEU A 352 21.64 25.94 8.47
CA LEU A 352 22.09 27.11 7.72
C LEU A 352 20.90 27.80 7.04
N VAL A 353 20.79 29.13 7.21
CA VAL A 353 19.84 29.96 6.47
C VAL A 353 20.58 30.71 5.37
N THR A 354 20.21 30.42 4.12
CA THR A 354 20.74 31.08 2.92
C THR A 354 19.65 31.92 2.28
N ILE A 355 19.92 33.23 2.16
CA ILE A 355 19.08 34.16 1.38
C ILE A 355 19.86 34.50 0.11
N ALA A 356 19.46 33.90 -1.00
CA ALA A 356 20.08 34.14 -2.30
C ALA A 356 19.54 35.44 -2.93
N PRO A 357 20.12 35.94 -4.05
CA PRO A 357 19.63 37.15 -4.71
C PRO A 357 18.12 37.13 -4.96
N ASN A 358 17.46 38.25 -4.69
CA ASN A 358 16.01 38.45 -4.75
C ASN A 358 15.19 37.66 -3.73
N GLY A 359 15.80 36.84 -2.87
CA GLY A 359 15.13 36.26 -1.70
C GLY A 359 14.96 37.29 -0.59
N SER A 360 13.94 37.13 0.26
CA SER A 360 13.76 37.98 1.45
C SER A 360 13.30 37.20 2.68
N PHE A 361 13.77 37.62 3.85
CA PHE A 361 13.25 37.18 5.14
C PHE A 361 12.80 38.41 5.90
N ASN A 362 11.49 38.54 6.13
CA ASN A 362 10.88 39.66 6.81
C ASN A 362 10.42 39.23 8.20
N VAL A 363 10.78 39.99 9.23
CA VAL A 363 10.34 39.76 10.62
C VAL A 363 9.63 41.02 11.10
N SER A 364 8.30 41.00 11.18
CA SER A 364 7.51 42.12 11.74
C SER A 364 6.05 41.69 11.96
N PRO A 365 5.54 41.61 13.21
CA PRO A 365 6.19 41.84 14.50
C PRO A 365 6.81 40.55 15.08
N GLY A 366 7.09 39.57 14.21
CA GLY A 366 7.35 38.19 14.62
C GLY A 366 8.61 37.96 15.44
N VAL A 367 8.73 36.75 16.01
CA VAL A 367 9.92 36.30 16.74
C VAL A 367 10.50 35.05 16.07
N SER A 368 11.68 35.23 15.46
CA SER A 368 12.47 34.16 14.83
C SER A 368 13.80 33.93 15.56
N GLU A 369 14.16 32.67 15.77
CA GLU A 369 15.46 32.26 16.31
C GLU A 369 16.26 31.47 15.26
N PHE A 370 17.52 31.85 15.06
CA PHE A 370 18.47 31.21 14.16
C PHE A 370 19.59 30.55 14.99
N ARG A 371 19.68 29.21 14.95
CA ARG A 371 20.68 28.44 15.72
C ARG A 371 21.80 27.85 14.87
N GLY A 372 21.56 27.69 13.56
CA GLY A 372 22.49 27.06 12.63
C GLY A 372 23.29 28.06 11.80
N GLY A 373 24.48 28.42 12.26
CA GLY A 373 25.41 29.20 11.45
C GLY A 373 26.73 29.42 12.15
N ASN A 374 27.84 29.08 11.49
CA ASN A 374 29.11 29.74 11.78
C ASN A 374 28.89 31.22 11.46
N ASN A 375 28.82 32.07 12.49
CA ASN A 375 28.60 33.51 12.41
C ASN A 375 29.66 34.20 11.52
N LYS A 376 29.49 34.16 10.20
CA LYS A 376 30.08 35.09 9.25
C LYS A 376 28.94 35.78 8.52
N GLN A 377 28.24 36.64 9.24
CA GLN A 377 27.45 37.71 8.63
C GLN A 377 28.41 38.61 7.85
N ARG A 378 28.49 38.43 6.52
CA ARG A 378 29.03 39.44 5.62
C ARG A 378 27.86 40.34 5.24
N TYR A 379 27.61 41.37 6.04
CA TYR A 379 26.78 42.48 5.61
C TYR A 379 27.51 43.17 4.45
N ILE A 380 27.02 43.00 3.23
CA ILE A 380 27.35 43.90 2.13
C ILE A 380 26.15 44.84 2.05
N TYR A 381 26.36 46.07 2.51
CA TYR A 381 25.44 47.19 2.33
C TYR A 381 25.34 47.59 0.87
#